data_AF-A0A1H7R9X1-F1
#
_entry.id   AF-A0A1H7R9X1-F1
#
_cell.length_a   1.000
_cell.length_b   1.000
_cell.length_c   1.000
_cell.angle_alpha   90.00
_cell.angle_beta   90.00
_cell.angle_gamma   90.00
#
_symmetry.space_group_name_H-M   'P 1'
#
loop_
_entity.id
_entity.type
_entity.pdbx_description
1 polymer ?
#
loop_
_entity_poly.entity_id
_entity_poly.type
_entity_poly.pdbx_seq_one_letter_code
_entity_poly.pdbx_strand_id
1 'polypeptide(L)'
;MLHHFPQPNVAYPHRIRDYFIAALTFTCVAISLNMDASGSMEQQNFMGLIAWTFLLGLLFGENKEIRMQVIVAVAFATLGEHFASIYMGGYTYRFGNVPAYVPPGHGMVYLTAVALARSGFFLRYSRKIATFVVLTCGTWSIWGISGYPEQGDQVGALLFCVFLVYLFKGRSPMVYLAAFFITTWLELIGTAAGTWKWAAIEPVMSLSQGNPPSGVAAWYCLVDAVAIGSAPALLSGLRKGNEWLKAGKPQKDVHQGARND
;
A
#
# COMPACT_ATOMS: atom_id res chain seq x y z
N MET A 1 23.06 -3.80 -9.78
CA MET A 1 21.79 -3.08 -9.53
C MET A 1 20.52 -3.93 -9.72
N LEU A 2 20.53 -5.06 -10.44
CA LEU A 2 19.33 -5.88 -10.69
C LEU A 2 19.32 -7.22 -9.93
N HIS A 3 20.06 -7.35 -8.82
CA HIS A 3 20.22 -8.64 -8.12
C HIS A 3 18.91 -9.17 -7.53
N HIS A 4 17.99 -8.29 -7.16
CA HIS A 4 16.67 -8.66 -6.62
C HIS A 4 15.59 -8.78 -7.71
N PHE A 5 15.95 -8.62 -9.00
CA PHE A 5 14.99 -8.79 -10.09
C PHE A 5 14.87 -10.26 -10.51
N PRO A 6 13.68 -10.70 -10.96
CA PRO A 6 13.48 -12.02 -11.52
C PRO A 6 14.44 -12.34 -12.68
N GLN A 7 14.80 -13.61 -12.83
CA GLN A 7 15.63 -14.05 -13.94
C GLN A 7 14.91 -13.86 -15.27
N PRO A 8 15.57 -13.35 -16.32
CA PRO A 8 14.97 -13.22 -17.63
C PRO A 8 14.71 -14.59 -18.24
N ASN A 9 13.75 -14.66 -19.17
CA ASN A 9 13.45 -15.88 -19.96
C ASN A 9 12.99 -17.10 -19.15
N VAL A 10 12.56 -16.92 -17.90
CA VAL A 10 11.90 -17.96 -17.10
C VAL A 10 10.39 -17.92 -17.34
N ALA A 11 9.77 -19.09 -17.51
CA ALA A 11 8.32 -19.22 -17.58
C ALA A 11 7.73 -19.12 -16.16
N TYR A 12 7.19 -17.95 -15.82
CA TYR A 12 6.49 -17.74 -14.56
C TYR A 12 5.00 -18.09 -14.70
N PRO A 13 4.45 -18.95 -13.83
CA PRO A 13 3.04 -19.33 -13.92
C PRO A 13 2.13 -18.14 -13.58
N HIS A 14 1.00 -18.06 -14.28
CA HIS A 14 -0.05 -17.10 -13.97
C HIS A 14 -0.97 -17.65 -12.88
N ARG A 15 -1.43 -16.78 -11.99
CA ARG A 15 -2.44 -17.09 -10.97
C ARG A 15 -3.61 -16.14 -11.16
N ILE A 16 -4.76 -16.67 -11.57
CA ILE A 16 -5.98 -15.87 -11.84
C ILE A 16 -6.35 -15.00 -10.64
N ARG A 17 -6.17 -15.51 -9.42
CA ARG A 17 -6.47 -14.78 -8.18
C ARG A 17 -5.66 -13.49 -8.03
N ASP A 18 -4.40 -13.46 -8.47
CA ASP A 18 -3.57 -12.26 -8.34
C ASP A 18 -4.09 -11.14 -9.24
N TYR A 19 -4.53 -11.49 -10.46
CA TYR A 19 -5.18 -10.55 -11.38
C TYR A 19 -6.56 -10.12 -10.89
N PHE A 20 -7.32 -11.02 -10.26
CA PHE A 20 -8.60 -10.69 -9.66
C PHE A 20 -8.47 -9.68 -8.52
N ILE A 21 -7.52 -9.88 -7.59
CA ILE A 21 -7.22 -8.93 -6.50
C ILE A 21 -6.93 -7.54 -7.07
N ALA A 22 -6.06 -7.48 -8.09
CA ALA A 22 -5.71 -6.23 -8.72
C ALA A 22 -6.92 -5.59 -9.40
N ALA A 23 -7.59 -6.30 -10.32
CA ALA A 23 -8.73 -5.77 -11.06
C ALA A 23 -9.84 -5.26 -10.14
N LEU A 24 -10.16 -6.02 -9.08
CA LEU A 24 -11.13 -5.61 -8.07
C LEU A 24 -10.69 -4.30 -7.40
N THR A 25 -9.45 -4.22 -6.92
CA THR A 25 -8.96 -3.04 -6.19
C THR A 25 -8.90 -1.79 -7.09
N PHE A 26 -8.38 -1.90 -8.32
CA PHE A 26 -8.38 -0.78 -9.28
C PHE A 26 -9.79 -0.27 -9.56
N THR A 27 -10.77 -1.18 -9.68
CA THR A 27 -12.18 -0.85 -9.91
C THR A 27 -12.80 -0.20 -8.67
N CYS A 28 -12.59 -0.78 -7.48
CA CYS A 28 -13.08 -0.23 -6.23
C CYS A 28 -12.54 1.17 -5.97
N VAL A 29 -11.25 1.41 -6.22
CA VAL A 29 -10.64 2.75 -6.12
C VAL A 29 -11.33 3.73 -7.07
N ALA A 30 -11.46 3.38 -8.35
CA ALA A 30 -12.06 4.28 -9.34
C ALA A 30 -13.50 4.64 -8.97
N ILE A 31 -14.31 3.66 -8.58
CA ILE A 31 -15.70 3.88 -8.17
C ILE A 31 -15.75 4.70 -6.89
N SER A 32 -14.99 4.31 -5.86
CA SER A 32 -15.05 4.91 -4.53
C SER A 32 -14.65 6.38 -4.56
N LEU A 33 -13.55 6.72 -5.22
CA LEU A 33 -13.06 8.11 -5.24
C LEU A 33 -14.02 9.04 -6.00
N ASN A 34 -14.61 8.57 -7.10
CA ASN A 34 -15.64 9.34 -7.82
C ASN A 34 -16.94 9.46 -7.03
N MET A 35 -17.35 8.41 -6.31
CA MET A 35 -18.52 8.48 -5.42
C MET A 35 -18.29 9.45 -4.25
N ASP A 36 -17.09 9.44 -3.68
CA ASP A 36 -16.75 10.34 -2.58
C ASP A 36 -16.67 11.80 -3.04
N ALA A 37 -16.22 12.09 -4.27
CA ALA A 37 -16.11 13.47 -4.76
C ALA A 37 -17.39 14.31 -4.57
N SER A 38 -18.57 13.70 -4.69
CA SER A 38 -19.87 14.34 -4.47
C SER A 38 -20.70 13.73 -3.34
N GLY A 39 -20.13 12.80 -2.58
CA GLY A 39 -20.87 12.01 -1.59
C GLY A 39 -21.11 12.73 -0.26
N SER A 40 -21.91 12.15 0.64
CA SER A 40 -22.03 12.59 2.03
C SER A 40 -21.01 11.90 2.95
N MET A 41 -20.89 12.39 4.18
CA MET A 41 -20.06 11.73 5.21
C MET A 41 -20.57 10.32 5.53
N GLU A 42 -21.90 10.12 5.55
CA GLU A 42 -22.52 8.81 5.73
C GLU A 42 -22.16 7.85 4.59
N GLN A 43 -22.10 8.34 3.35
CA GLN A 43 -21.64 7.55 2.21
C GLN A 43 -20.17 7.15 2.36
N GLN A 44 -19.28 8.06 2.80
CA GLN A 44 -17.88 7.69 3.11
C GLN A 44 -17.80 6.59 4.16
N ASN A 45 -18.59 6.69 5.24
CA ASN A 45 -18.62 5.70 6.31
C ASN A 45 -19.13 4.33 5.82
N PHE A 46 -20.20 4.34 5.01
CA PHE A 46 -20.73 3.13 4.41
C PHE A 46 -19.74 2.47 3.45
N MET A 47 -19.03 3.26 2.64
CA MET A 47 -17.93 2.78 1.80
C MET A 47 -16.80 2.17 2.65
N GLY A 48 -16.53 2.71 3.83
CA GLY A 48 -15.60 2.13 4.79
C GLY A 48 -15.96 0.70 5.20
N LEU A 49 -17.24 0.45 5.50
CA LEU A 49 -17.74 -0.90 5.81
C LEU A 49 -17.59 -1.86 4.63
N ILE A 50 -17.90 -1.40 3.41
CA ILE A 50 -17.72 -2.18 2.18
C ILE A 50 -16.25 -2.51 1.97
N ALA A 51 -15.36 -1.52 2.10
CA ALA A 51 -13.92 -1.69 1.91
C ALA A 51 -13.33 -2.68 2.92
N TRP A 52 -13.73 -2.63 4.19
CA TRP A 52 -13.35 -3.63 5.18
C TRP A 52 -13.84 -5.04 4.81
N THR A 53 -15.09 -5.16 4.35
CA THR A 53 -15.66 -6.44 3.92
C THR A 53 -14.85 -7.04 2.77
N PHE A 54 -14.50 -6.24 1.77
CA PHE A 54 -13.66 -6.68 0.65
C PHE A 54 -12.25 -7.04 1.10
N LEU A 55 -11.60 -6.21 1.92
CA LEU A 55 -10.27 -6.51 2.42
C LEU A 55 -10.25 -7.85 3.17
N LEU A 56 -11.18 -8.06 4.10
CA LEU A 56 -11.28 -9.31 4.86
C LEU A 56 -11.56 -10.51 3.95
N GLY A 57 -12.43 -10.36 2.96
CA GLY A 57 -12.71 -11.39 1.95
C GLY A 57 -11.47 -11.76 1.14
N LEU A 58 -10.70 -10.78 0.66
CA LEU A 58 -9.47 -11.00 -0.10
C LEU A 58 -8.39 -11.69 0.73
N LEU A 59 -8.29 -11.34 2.01
CA LEU A 59 -7.35 -11.93 2.97
C LEU A 59 -7.64 -13.40 3.30
N PHE A 60 -8.87 -13.88 3.12
CA PHE A 60 -9.25 -15.25 3.44
C PHE A 60 -8.40 -16.29 2.71
N GLY A 61 -7.96 -16.01 1.49
CA GLY A 61 -7.07 -16.91 0.75
C GLY A 61 -5.57 -16.66 0.97
N GLU A 62 -5.17 -15.63 1.71
CA GLU A 62 -3.75 -15.31 1.91
C GLU A 62 -3.14 -16.10 3.07
N ASN A 63 -1.82 -16.29 3.02
CA ASN A 63 -1.08 -16.92 4.10
C ASN A 63 -0.93 -15.97 5.31
N LYS A 64 -0.50 -16.52 6.46
CA LYS A 64 -0.36 -15.76 7.72
C LYS A 64 0.60 -14.57 7.61
N GLU A 65 1.65 -14.71 6.80
CA GLU A 65 2.64 -13.65 6.60
C GLU A 65 2.04 -12.46 5.85
N ILE A 66 1.39 -12.69 4.71
CA ILE A 66 0.73 -11.63 3.94
C ILE A 66 -0.40 -10.98 4.72
N ARG A 67 -1.17 -11.76 5.49
CA ARG A 67 -2.19 -11.20 6.40
C ARG A 67 -1.56 -10.26 7.44
N MET A 68 -0.43 -10.65 8.02
CA MET A 68 0.27 -9.79 8.98
C MET A 68 0.83 -8.54 8.31
N GLN A 69 1.42 -8.67 7.12
CA GLN A 69 1.90 -7.54 6.34
C GLN A 69 0.77 -6.54 6.05
N VAL A 70 -0.42 -7.01 5.66
CA VAL A 70 -1.60 -6.16 5.45
C VAL A 70 -2.03 -5.47 6.73
N ILE A 71 -2.05 -6.17 7.88
CA ILE A 71 -2.37 -5.55 9.18
C ILE A 71 -1.40 -4.41 9.49
N VAL A 72 -0.10 -4.64 9.31
CA VAL A 72 0.93 -3.61 9.51
C VAL A 72 0.74 -2.45 8.53
N ALA A 73 0.51 -2.74 7.25
CA ALA A 73 0.29 -1.73 6.23
C ALA A 73 -0.90 -0.83 6.57
N VAL A 74 -2.03 -1.42 6.97
CA VAL A 74 -3.22 -0.67 7.40
C VAL A 74 -2.91 0.20 8.62
N ALA A 75 -2.27 -0.36 9.65
CA ALA A 75 -1.96 0.39 10.87
C ALA A 75 -0.99 1.54 10.60
N PHE A 76 0.12 1.27 9.90
CA PHE A 76 1.14 2.25 9.59
C PHE A 76 0.64 3.34 8.65
N ALA A 77 -0.08 2.97 7.58
CA ALA A 77 -0.67 3.94 6.67
C ALA A 77 -1.74 4.78 7.37
N THR A 78 -2.58 4.20 8.23
CA THR A 78 -3.58 4.98 8.97
C THR A 78 -2.95 6.03 9.87
N LEU A 79 -1.89 5.68 10.60
CA LEU A 79 -1.14 6.65 11.40
C LEU A 79 -0.48 7.71 10.52
N GLY A 80 0.12 7.28 9.40
CA GLY A 80 0.74 8.16 8.42
C GLY A 80 -0.25 9.14 7.79
N GLU A 81 -1.46 8.71 7.48
CA GLU A 81 -2.54 9.54 6.93
C GLU A 81 -2.96 10.63 7.90
N HIS A 82 -3.18 10.30 9.18
CA HIS A 82 -3.52 11.30 10.20
C HIS A 82 -2.37 12.28 10.42
N PHE A 83 -1.13 11.80 10.37
CA PHE A 83 0.03 12.68 10.48
C PHE A 83 0.19 13.59 9.25
N ALA A 84 0.19 13.03 8.03
CA ALA A 84 0.48 13.76 6.81
C ALA A 84 -0.66 14.70 6.40
N SER A 85 -1.93 14.28 6.55
CA SER A 85 -3.07 15.09 6.15
C SER A 85 -3.54 16.04 7.25
N ILE A 86 -3.80 15.54 8.46
CA ILE A 86 -4.43 16.34 9.53
C ILE A 86 -3.38 17.16 10.30
N TYR A 87 -2.33 16.51 10.79
CA TYR A 87 -1.34 17.19 11.64
C TYR A 87 -0.40 18.10 10.83
N MET A 88 0.16 17.58 9.74
CA MET A 88 1.12 18.30 8.92
C MET A 88 0.44 19.21 7.90
N GLY A 89 -0.70 18.82 7.33
CA GLY A 89 -1.37 19.58 6.28
C GLY A 89 -0.74 19.42 4.90
N GLY A 90 -0.06 18.30 4.63
CA GLY A 90 0.55 18.01 3.32
C GLY A 90 -0.47 17.88 2.19
N TYR A 91 -1.66 17.37 2.50
CA TYR A 91 -2.84 17.36 1.65
C TYR A 91 -4.10 17.37 2.52
N THR A 92 -5.23 17.75 1.95
CA THR A 92 -6.50 17.85 2.67
C THR A 92 -7.60 17.10 1.93
N TYR A 93 -8.25 16.18 2.62
CA TYR A 93 -9.48 15.53 2.16
C TYR A 93 -10.66 16.51 2.21
N ARG A 94 -11.66 16.30 1.34
CA ARG A 94 -12.83 17.18 1.19
C ARG A 94 -13.53 17.57 2.50
N PHE A 95 -13.63 16.65 3.46
CA PHE A 95 -14.28 16.88 4.75
C PHE A 95 -13.30 17.12 5.92
N GLY A 96 -12.00 17.23 5.65
CA GLY A 96 -10.97 17.46 6.68
C GLY A 96 -10.70 16.28 7.61
N ASN A 97 -11.39 15.14 7.46
CA ASN A 97 -11.11 13.88 8.13
C ASN A 97 -10.36 12.91 7.19
N VAL A 98 -9.73 11.89 7.76
CA VAL A 98 -9.34 10.70 7.01
C VAL A 98 -10.62 9.89 6.70
N PRO A 99 -11.01 9.69 5.42
CA PRO A 99 -12.22 8.95 5.08
C PRO A 99 -12.17 7.51 5.60
N ALA A 100 -13.32 6.97 6.03
CA ALA A 100 -13.39 5.65 6.68
C ALA A 100 -12.94 4.48 5.78
N TYR A 101 -12.95 4.65 4.46
CA TYR A 101 -12.46 3.68 3.50
C TYR A 101 -10.93 3.72 3.29
N VAL A 102 -10.24 4.76 3.76
CA VAL A 102 -8.78 4.91 3.57
C VAL A 102 -7.99 3.82 4.31
N PRO A 103 -8.23 3.52 5.60
CA PRO A 103 -7.55 2.42 6.28
C PRO A 103 -7.67 1.06 5.56
N PRO A 104 -8.87 0.51 5.29
CA PRO A 104 -8.97 -0.75 4.54
C PRO A 104 -8.50 -0.62 3.09
N GLY A 105 -8.64 0.56 2.47
CA GLY A 105 -8.13 0.87 1.14
C GLY A 105 -6.63 0.67 1.04
N HIS A 106 -5.84 1.17 2.01
CA HIS A 106 -4.40 0.93 2.09
C HIS A 106 -4.06 -0.56 2.21
N GLY A 107 -4.86 -1.31 2.95
CA GLY A 107 -4.72 -2.77 3.00
C GLY A 107 -4.92 -3.44 1.64
N MET A 108 -5.93 -3.01 0.87
CA MET A 108 -6.20 -3.51 -0.49
C MET A 108 -5.12 -3.08 -1.48
N VAL A 109 -4.61 -1.84 -1.37
CA VAL A 109 -3.50 -1.30 -2.17
C VAL A 109 -2.23 -2.12 -1.94
N TYR A 110 -1.86 -2.34 -0.68
CA TYR A 110 -0.71 -3.20 -0.32
C TYR A 110 -0.89 -4.62 -0.88
N LEU A 111 -2.06 -5.23 -0.66
CA LEU A 111 -2.33 -6.58 -1.13
C LEU A 111 -2.28 -6.67 -2.67
N THR A 112 -2.73 -5.63 -3.37
CA THR A 112 -2.63 -5.52 -4.82
C THR A 112 -1.18 -5.43 -5.28
N ALA A 113 -0.35 -4.63 -4.60
CA ALA A 113 1.08 -4.56 -4.88
C ALA A 113 1.75 -5.93 -4.75
N VAL A 114 1.46 -6.66 -3.66
CA VAL A 114 1.97 -8.03 -3.45
C VAL A 114 1.46 -9.01 -4.51
N ALA A 115 0.16 -8.97 -4.83
CA ALA A 115 -0.46 -9.85 -5.82
C ALA A 115 0.13 -9.62 -7.22
N LEU A 116 0.24 -8.37 -7.65
CA LEU A 116 0.87 -8.02 -8.93
C LEU A 116 2.34 -8.41 -8.92
N ALA A 117 3.10 -8.11 -7.86
CA ALA A 117 4.53 -8.44 -7.76
C ALA A 117 4.84 -9.93 -7.94
N ARG A 118 3.94 -10.81 -7.48
CA ARG A 118 4.06 -12.27 -7.64
C ARG A 118 3.35 -12.83 -8.87
N SER A 119 2.71 -11.99 -9.68
CA SER A 119 2.01 -12.41 -10.89
C SER A 119 2.99 -12.79 -12.01
N GLY A 120 2.61 -13.77 -12.84
CA GLY A 120 3.44 -14.20 -13.98
C GLY A 120 3.79 -13.07 -14.93
N PHE A 121 2.89 -12.10 -15.13
CA PHE A 121 3.11 -10.92 -15.97
C PHE A 121 4.23 -10.02 -15.43
N PHE A 122 4.14 -9.60 -14.16
CA PHE A 122 5.17 -8.75 -13.55
C PHE A 122 6.51 -9.45 -13.46
N LEU A 123 6.53 -10.74 -13.11
CA LEU A 123 7.78 -11.51 -13.04
C LEU A 123 8.44 -11.63 -14.42
N ARG A 124 7.68 -11.98 -15.45
CA ARG A 124 8.17 -12.16 -16.84
C ARG A 124 8.65 -10.86 -17.47
N TYR A 125 7.96 -9.74 -17.22
CA TYR A 125 8.26 -8.45 -17.85
C TYR A 125 8.89 -7.43 -16.90
N SER A 126 9.38 -7.86 -15.74
CA SER A 126 9.93 -7.03 -14.66
C SER A 126 10.85 -5.90 -15.13
N ARG A 127 11.84 -6.20 -15.98
CA ARG A 127 12.77 -5.19 -16.52
C ARG A 127 12.09 -4.17 -17.43
N LYS A 128 11.17 -4.61 -18.31
CA LYS A 128 10.43 -3.71 -19.20
C LYS A 128 9.49 -2.81 -18.42
N ILE A 129 8.83 -3.37 -17.41
CA ILE A 129 7.97 -2.62 -16.48
C ILE A 129 8.81 -1.59 -15.73
N ALA A 130 9.97 -1.98 -15.19
CA ALA A 130 10.86 -1.05 -14.51
C ALA A 130 11.31 0.11 -15.42
N THR A 131 11.74 -0.19 -16.64
CA THR A 131 12.08 0.85 -17.62
C THR A 131 10.90 1.77 -17.90
N PHE A 132 9.70 1.22 -18.11
CA PHE A 132 8.50 2.03 -18.32
C PHE A 132 8.19 2.94 -17.14
N VAL A 133 8.25 2.42 -15.90
CA VAL A 133 7.99 3.20 -14.69
C VAL A 133 9.03 4.30 -14.51
N VAL A 134 10.32 3.99 -14.66
CA VAL A 134 11.40 4.97 -14.52
C VAL A 134 11.30 6.08 -15.56
N LEU A 135 11.02 5.74 -16.82
CA LEU A 135 10.87 6.73 -17.88
C LEU A 135 9.62 7.60 -17.68
N THR A 136 8.48 6.98 -17.34
CA THR A 136 7.21 7.71 -17.16
C THR A 136 7.28 8.63 -15.96
N CYS A 137 7.65 8.10 -14.78
CA CYS A 137 7.74 8.87 -13.55
C CYS A 137 8.86 9.92 -13.65
N GLY A 138 10.01 9.57 -14.23
CA GLY A 138 11.10 10.53 -14.44
C GLY A 138 10.73 11.68 -15.38
N THR A 139 10.02 11.38 -16.48
CA THR A 139 9.50 12.42 -17.39
C THR A 139 8.50 13.32 -16.66
N TRP A 140 7.59 12.73 -15.87
CA TRP A 140 6.64 13.49 -15.06
C TRP A 140 7.36 14.38 -14.04
N SER A 141 8.35 13.87 -13.30
CA SER A 141 9.13 14.66 -12.35
C SER A 141 9.90 15.81 -13.01
N ILE A 142 10.52 15.57 -14.18
CA ILE A 142 11.21 16.61 -14.95
C ILE A 142 10.21 17.69 -15.39
N TRP A 143 9.05 17.29 -15.93
CA TRP A 143 8.00 18.24 -16.27
C TRP A 143 7.52 19.03 -15.05
N GLY A 144 7.36 18.36 -13.91
CA GLY A 144 6.94 18.94 -12.63
C GLY A 144 7.85 20.06 -12.11
N ILE A 145 9.16 20.00 -12.38
CA ILE A 145 10.15 21.01 -11.96
C ILE A 145 10.60 21.96 -13.08
N SER A 146 10.06 21.80 -14.28
CA SER A 146 10.48 22.57 -15.46
C SER A 146 10.03 24.04 -15.46
N GLY A 147 9.05 24.39 -14.61
CA GLY A 147 8.38 25.70 -14.61
C GLY A 147 7.22 25.82 -15.61
N TYR A 148 6.94 24.79 -16.42
CA TYR A 148 5.74 24.73 -17.26
C TYR A 148 4.41 24.50 -16.53
N PRO A 149 4.30 23.60 -15.53
CA PRO A 149 3.04 23.39 -14.82
C PRO A 149 2.68 24.59 -13.95
N GLU A 150 1.37 24.84 -13.77
CA GLU A 150 0.85 25.89 -12.89
C GLU A 150 1.31 25.70 -11.43
N GLN A 151 1.37 24.45 -10.98
CA GLN A 151 1.83 24.05 -9.66
C GLN A 151 3.10 23.21 -9.80
N GLY A 152 4.23 23.72 -9.29
CA GLY A 152 5.53 23.03 -9.37
C GLY A 152 5.61 21.80 -8.46
N ASP A 153 6.50 20.86 -8.77
CA ASP A 153 6.54 19.55 -8.12
C ASP A 153 7.94 19.12 -7.64
N GLN A 154 8.60 19.99 -6.85
CA GLN A 154 9.89 19.69 -6.23
C GLN A 154 9.83 18.48 -5.30
N VAL A 155 8.77 18.38 -4.49
CA VAL A 155 8.54 17.22 -3.60
C VAL A 155 8.37 15.95 -4.42
N GLY A 156 7.56 15.95 -5.48
CA GLY A 156 7.39 14.78 -6.34
C GLY A 156 8.69 14.34 -6.99
N ALA A 157 9.52 15.28 -7.46
CA ALA A 157 10.84 14.96 -8.00
C ALA A 157 11.80 14.38 -6.94
N LEU A 158 11.78 14.91 -5.71
CA LEU A 158 12.54 14.33 -4.59
C LEU A 158 12.07 12.91 -4.28
N LEU A 159 10.76 12.70 -4.22
CA LEU A 159 10.16 11.39 -3.97
C LEU A 159 10.44 10.40 -5.10
N PHE A 160 10.55 10.85 -6.35
CA PHE A 160 10.99 10.00 -7.45
C PHE A 160 12.42 9.48 -7.21
N CYS A 161 13.35 10.32 -6.75
CA CYS A 161 14.68 9.87 -6.36
C CYS A 161 14.64 8.81 -5.24
N VAL A 162 13.78 9.01 -4.22
CA VAL A 162 13.55 8.03 -3.15
C VAL A 162 12.97 6.73 -3.71
N PHE A 163 12.00 6.81 -4.63
CA PHE A 163 11.44 5.66 -5.32
C PHE A 163 12.51 4.87 -6.09
N LEU A 164 13.43 5.54 -6.79
CA LEU A 164 14.56 4.88 -7.47
C LEU A 164 15.47 4.14 -6.47
N VAL A 165 15.67 4.69 -5.26
CA VAL A 165 16.40 4.00 -4.19
C VAL A 165 15.67 2.74 -3.76
N TYR A 166 14.36 2.79 -3.51
CA TYR A 166 13.57 1.59 -3.23
C TYR A 166 13.67 0.56 -4.35
N LEU A 167 13.55 1.00 -5.60
CA LEU A 167 13.56 0.14 -6.78
C LEU A 167 14.89 -0.59 -6.98
N PHE A 168 16.02 0.10 -6.82
CA PHE A 168 17.34 -0.47 -7.15
C PHE A 168 18.13 -0.99 -5.96
N LYS A 169 17.83 -0.52 -4.74
CA LYS A 169 18.52 -0.93 -3.51
C LYS A 169 17.61 -1.66 -2.51
N GLY A 170 16.30 -1.55 -2.65
CA GLY A 170 15.35 -2.23 -1.76
C GLY A 170 15.32 -3.75 -1.97
N ARG A 171 14.82 -4.46 -0.95
CA ARG A 171 14.75 -5.92 -0.92
C ARG A 171 13.63 -6.51 -1.79
N SER A 172 12.60 -5.73 -2.07
CA SER A 172 11.37 -6.19 -2.73
C SER A 172 10.99 -5.32 -3.94
N PRO A 173 11.86 -5.21 -4.96
CA PRO A 173 11.65 -4.29 -6.09
C PRO A 173 10.36 -4.55 -6.86
N MET A 174 9.91 -5.81 -6.95
CA MET A 174 8.67 -6.15 -7.64
C MET A 174 7.43 -5.59 -6.94
N VAL A 175 7.44 -5.52 -5.60
CA VAL A 175 6.35 -4.92 -4.83
C VAL A 175 6.33 -3.42 -5.05
N TYR A 176 7.49 -2.75 -5.01
CA TYR A 176 7.58 -1.31 -5.27
C TYR A 176 7.16 -0.93 -6.70
N LEU A 177 7.54 -1.74 -7.70
CA LEU A 177 7.06 -1.57 -9.07
C LEU A 177 5.55 -1.73 -9.19
N ALA A 178 4.98 -2.73 -8.51
CA ALA A 178 3.54 -2.94 -8.53
C ALA A 178 2.78 -1.84 -7.80
N ALA A 179 3.30 -1.39 -6.65
CA ALA A 179 2.76 -0.28 -5.87
C ALA A 179 2.65 0.98 -6.71
N PHE A 180 3.66 1.30 -7.54
CA PHE A 180 3.62 2.44 -8.44
C PHE A 180 2.32 2.52 -9.28
N PHE A 181 1.84 1.40 -9.83
CA PHE A 181 0.65 1.42 -10.68
C PHE A 181 -0.63 1.74 -9.91
N ILE A 182 -0.89 1.03 -8.81
CA ILE A 182 -2.15 1.21 -8.05
C ILE A 182 -2.16 2.56 -7.31
N THR A 183 -0.99 3.06 -6.91
CA THR A 183 -0.85 4.34 -6.21
C THR A 183 -0.91 5.52 -7.15
N THR A 184 -0.26 5.43 -8.32
CA THR A 184 -0.44 6.43 -9.38
C THR A 184 -1.91 6.49 -9.82
N TRP A 185 -2.57 5.34 -9.94
CA TRP A 185 -3.99 5.28 -10.29
C TRP A 185 -4.90 5.97 -9.27
N LEU A 186 -4.74 5.67 -7.98
CA LEU A 186 -5.57 6.29 -6.95
C LEU A 186 -5.27 7.79 -6.81
N GLU A 187 -4.01 8.21 -6.95
CA GLU A 187 -3.61 9.62 -6.85
C GLU A 187 -4.16 10.44 -7.99
N LEU A 188 -4.00 9.97 -9.23
CA LEU A 188 -4.55 10.66 -10.40
C LEU A 188 -6.08 10.80 -10.31
N ILE A 189 -6.80 9.75 -9.89
CA ILE A 189 -8.25 9.80 -9.77
C ILE A 189 -8.68 10.67 -8.60
N GLY A 190 -8.08 10.48 -7.43
CA GLY A 190 -8.47 11.18 -6.20
C GLY A 190 -8.28 12.68 -6.27
N THR A 191 -7.14 13.13 -6.82
CA THR A 191 -6.88 14.57 -6.99
C THR A 191 -7.71 15.16 -8.14
N ALA A 192 -7.93 14.41 -9.23
CA ALA A 192 -8.77 14.89 -10.34
C ALA A 192 -10.25 14.99 -9.96
N ALA A 193 -10.75 14.05 -9.16
CA ALA A 193 -12.12 14.06 -8.67
C ALA A 193 -12.32 15.06 -7.51
N GLY A 194 -11.24 15.58 -6.92
CA GLY A 194 -11.30 16.51 -5.80
C GLY A 194 -11.60 15.84 -4.46
N THR A 195 -11.34 14.54 -4.34
CA THR A 195 -11.47 13.79 -3.08
C THR A 195 -10.47 14.29 -2.02
N TRP A 196 -9.25 14.56 -2.46
CA TRP A 196 -8.25 15.33 -1.71
C TRP A 196 -7.49 16.27 -2.63
N LYS A 197 -6.78 17.22 -2.03
CA LYS A 197 -5.88 18.13 -2.73
C LYS A 197 -4.57 18.24 -1.95
N TRP A 198 -3.46 18.02 -2.64
CA TRP A 198 -2.12 18.31 -2.11
C TRP A 198 -1.95 19.81 -1.94
N ALA A 199 -1.33 20.23 -0.83
CA ALA A 199 -1.00 21.63 -0.65
C ALA A 199 -0.05 22.09 -1.78
N ALA A 200 -0.03 23.37 -2.12
CA ALA A 200 0.83 23.85 -3.21
C ALA A 200 2.31 23.94 -2.81
N ILE A 201 2.53 24.34 -1.56
CA ILE A 201 3.82 24.36 -0.89
C ILE A 201 3.70 23.43 0.31
N GLU A 202 4.68 22.54 0.46
CA GLU A 202 4.68 21.58 1.55
C GLU A 202 5.10 22.26 2.87
N PRO A 203 4.50 21.91 4.02
CA PRO A 203 4.61 22.70 5.25
C PRO A 203 5.96 22.64 6.00
N VAL A 204 6.81 21.65 5.72
CA VAL A 204 8.03 21.33 6.49
C VAL A 204 9.29 21.95 5.86
N MET A 205 9.60 21.60 4.61
CA MET A 205 10.77 22.05 3.84
C MET A 205 10.44 23.24 2.92
N SER A 206 9.17 23.68 2.87
CA SER A 206 8.72 24.80 2.00
C SER A 206 9.00 24.57 0.51
N LEU A 207 8.93 23.32 0.06
CA LEU A 207 9.10 22.93 -1.34
C LEU A 207 7.75 22.91 -2.07
N SER A 208 7.74 23.20 -3.36
CA SER A 208 6.54 23.06 -4.18
C SER A 208 6.18 21.58 -4.37
N GLN A 209 4.90 21.26 -4.42
CA GLN A 209 4.39 19.90 -4.63
C GLN A 209 3.29 19.92 -5.68
N GLY A 210 3.29 18.95 -6.60
CA GLY A 210 2.21 18.79 -7.58
C GLY A 210 0.91 18.30 -6.95
N ASN A 211 -0.17 18.28 -7.73
CA ASN A 211 -1.47 17.72 -7.33
C ASN A 211 -1.97 16.71 -8.38
N PRO A 212 -1.47 15.45 -8.36
CA PRO A 212 -0.64 14.84 -7.32
C PRO A 212 0.88 15.01 -7.55
N PRO A 213 1.73 14.80 -6.53
CA PRO A 213 3.18 14.76 -6.70
C PRO A 213 3.63 13.57 -7.56
N SER A 214 4.49 13.79 -8.54
CA SER A 214 4.93 12.78 -9.52
C SER A 214 5.55 11.52 -8.91
N GLY A 215 6.27 11.66 -7.80
CA GLY A 215 6.95 10.57 -7.09
C GLY A 215 6.20 10.02 -5.87
N VAL A 216 4.94 10.39 -5.66
CA VAL A 216 4.15 10.06 -4.44
C VAL A 216 4.12 8.56 -4.09
N ALA A 217 4.27 7.68 -5.09
CA ALA A 217 4.43 6.23 -4.91
C ALA A 217 5.55 5.84 -3.91
N ALA A 218 6.53 6.69 -3.68
CA ALA A 218 7.58 6.47 -2.67
C ALA A 218 7.03 6.32 -1.25
N TRP A 219 5.97 7.05 -0.88
CA TRP A 219 5.34 6.91 0.44
C TRP A 219 4.68 5.53 0.61
N TYR A 220 4.06 5.02 -0.44
CA TYR A 220 3.51 3.68 -0.43
C TYR A 220 4.61 2.61 -0.38
N CYS A 221 5.74 2.84 -1.06
CA CYS A 221 6.90 1.96 -0.93
C CYS A 221 7.47 1.92 0.51
N LEU A 222 7.37 3.03 1.26
CA LEU A 222 7.71 3.06 2.68
C LEU A 222 6.75 2.18 3.50
N VAL A 223 5.44 2.31 3.30
CA VAL A 223 4.43 1.43 3.92
C VAL A 223 4.77 -0.04 3.61
N ASP A 224 5.05 -0.34 2.34
CA ASP A 224 5.36 -1.69 1.89
C ASP A 224 6.62 -2.24 2.58
N ALA A 225 7.68 -1.43 2.65
CA ALA A 225 8.95 -1.81 3.27
C ALA A 225 8.77 -2.09 4.78
N VAL A 226 7.98 -1.27 5.48
CA VAL A 226 7.66 -1.47 6.90
C VAL A 226 6.85 -2.76 7.09
N ALA A 227 5.82 -2.98 6.28
CA ALA A 227 5.00 -4.19 6.32
C ALA A 227 5.84 -5.45 6.11
N ILE A 228 6.63 -5.49 5.04
CA ILE A 228 7.50 -6.64 4.71
C ILE A 228 8.55 -6.87 5.79
N GLY A 229 9.18 -5.80 6.27
CA GLY A 229 10.28 -5.89 7.23
C GLY A 229 9.86 -6.31 8.64
N SER A 230 8.66 -5.95 9.08
CA SER A 230 8.20 -6.18 10.46
C SER A 230 7.34 -7.43 10.64
N ALA A 231 6.61 -7.86 9.62
CA ALA A 231 5.66 -8.97 9.74
C ALA A 231 6.28 -10.29 10.26
N PRO A 232 7.47 -10.74 9.82
CA PRO A 232 8.09 -11.95 10.36
C PRO A 232 8.42 -11.84 11.86
N ALA A 233 8.93 -10.68 12.30
CA ALA A 233 9.26 -10.43 13.69
C ALA A 233 8.00 -10.44 14.58
N LEU A 234 6.94 -9.76 14.15
CA LEU A 234 5.66 -9.73 14.86
C LEU A 234 5.02 -11.12 14.98
N LEU A 235 5.02 -11.90 13.89
CA LEU A 235 4.53 -13.28 13.92
C LEU A 235 5.34 -14.17 14.88
N SER A 236 6.67 -14.01 14.90
CA SER A 236 7.53 -14.74 15.83
C SER A 236 7.24 -14.37 17.29
N GLY A 237 6.99 -13.08 17.57
CA GLY A 237 6.62 -12.59 18.90
C GLY A 237 5.28 -13.13 19.36
N LEU A 238 4.26 -13.11 18.50
CA LEU A 238 2.93 -13.66 18.79
C LEU A 238 2.98 -15.17 19.07
N ARG A 239 3.79 -15.92 18.31
CA ARG A 239 3.98 -17.36 18.55
C ARG A 239 4.60 -17.61 19.93
N LYS A 240 5.69 -16.92 20.26
CA LYS A 240 6.37 -17.03 21.56
C LYS A 240 5.44 -16.66 22.73
N GLY A 241 4.67 -15.57 22.58
CA GLY A 241 3.70 -15.15 23.59
C GLY A 241 2.60 -16.20 23.81
N ASN A 242 2.10 -16.82 22.74
CA ASN A 242 1.10 -17.88 22.85
C ASN A 242 1.67 -19.17 23.48
N GLU A 243 2.93 -19.51 23.19
CA GLU A 243 3.64 -20.62 23.84
C GLU A 243 3.82 -20.35 25.34
N TRP A 244 4.20 -19.12 25.73
CA TRP A 244 4.32 -18.71 27.14
C TRP A 244 2.98 -18.76 27.88
N LEU A 245 1.89 -18.25 27.27
CA LEU A 245 0.55 -18.31 27.85
C LEU A 245 0.04 -19.74 28.03
N LYS A 246 0.41 -20.66 27.13
CA LYS A 246 0.08 -22.09 27.27
C LYS A 246 0.89 -22.76 28.37
N ALA A 247 2.18 -22.43 28.50
CA ALA A 247 3.04 -22.95 29.56
C ALA A 247 2.62 -22.47 30.96
N GLY A 248 2.02 -21.28 31.08
CA GLY A 248 1.51 -20.74 32.34
C GLY A 248 0.13 -21.26 32.78
N LYS A 249 -0.56 -22.09 31.99
CA LYS A 249 -1.82 -22.72 32.41
C LYS A 249 -1.51 -24.00 33.18
N PRO A 250 -1.92 -24.13 34.46
CA PRO A 250 -1.74 -25.37 35.20
C PRO A 250 -2.49 -26.51 34.50
N GLN A 251 -1.77 -27.57 34.20
CA GLN A 251 -2.31 -28.81 33.67
C GLN A 251 -3.31 -29.35 34.71
N LYS A 252 -4.62 -29.32 34.39
CA LYS A 252 -5.60 -30.07 35.17
C LYS A 252 -5.33 -31.55 34.90
N ASP A 253 -4.49 -32.16 35.72
CA ASP A 253 -4.34 -33.61 35.76
C ASP A 253 -5.67 -34.23 36.18
N VAL A 254 -6.41 -34.75 35.20
CA VAL A 254 -7.50 -35.68 35.45
C VAL A 254 -6.87 -37.05 35.69
N HIS A 255 -6.34 -37.23 36.90
CA HIS A 255 -6.16 -38.55 37.48
C HIS A 255 -7.44 -38.91 38.26
N GLN A 256 -8.39 -39.52 37.57
CA GLN A 256 -9.26 -40.54 38.17
C GLN A 256 -8.95 -41.80 37.34
N GLY A 257 -8.06 -42.69 37.77
CA GLY A 257 -8.24 -43.45 38.99
C GLY A 257 -8.96 -44.75 38.62
N ALA A 258 -8.29 -45.58 37.82
CA ALA A 258 -8.68 -46.98 37.70
C ALA A 258 -8.54 -47.62 39.08
N ARG A 259 -9.65 -48.08 39.64
CA ARG A 259 -9.65 -49.05 40.72
C ARG A 259 -10.47 -50.23 40.23
N ASN A 260 -9.75 -51.27 39.85
CA ASN A 260 -10.28 -52.63 39.85
C ASN A 260 -10.62 -52.98 41.30
N ASP A 261 -11.84 -53.43 41.53
CA ASP A 261 -12.20 -54.67 42.23
C ASP A 261 -13.71 -54.91 42.05
#